data_AF-A0A813FAD1-F1
#
_entry.id   AF-A0A813FAD1-F1
#
_cell.length_a   1.000
_cell.length_b   1.000
_cell.length_c   1.000
_cell.angle_alpha   90.00
_cell.angle_beta   90.00
_cell.angle_gamma   90.00
#
_symmetry.space_group_name_H-M   'P 1'
#
loop_
_entity.id
_entity.type
_entity.pdbx_description
1 polymer ?
#
loop_
_entity_poly.entity_id
_entity_poly.type
_entity_poly.pdbx_seq_one_letter_code
_entity_poly.pdbx_strand_id
1 'polypeptide(L)'
;MIDQNWAMGQNVSLARGTENWKAPRVMLGRAVWATFDCGDLLAVPVEMRMPTGCVGLLSHEFLQVLDMELDISAERARVVKAPQDSSTELPFDTKGLRKIPLETFESSVQGMPVPLMTAPLQIRLQGGVFQVTCTAVFDLSSGSACSESTISGLELNDVDYCAEKLEIQIPGGSSQVLRQANLSLAIGAGQDGPVAVEAALCIGHPALQKLGLLSAKPCAIVGVDLLRRAPFILSPRLGALWMHH
;
A
#
# COMPACT_ATOMS: atom_id res chain seq x y z
N MET A 1 -22.31 4.17 8.69
CA MET A 1 -21.49 5.18 9.40
C MET A 1 -20.06 4.68 9.38
N ILE A 2 -19.26 5.19 8.46
CA ILE A 2 -17.83 4.86 8.37
C ILE A 2 -17.11 5.93 9.18
N ASP A 3 -16.43 5.50 10.23
CA ASP A 3 -15.73 6.37 11.18
C ASP A 3 -14.60 7.13 10.45
N GLN A 4 -14.72 8.45 10.31
CA GLN A 4 -13.82 9.33 9.55
C GLN A 4 -12.64 9.85 10.39
N ASN A 5 -11.97 8.99 11.16
CA ASN A 5 -10.75 9.34 11.90
C ASN A 5 -9.45 8.88 11.17
N TRP A 6 -9.35 9.10 9.86
CA TRP A 6 -8.34 8.44 9.01
C TRP A 6 -6.95 9.10 9.00
N ALA A 7 -6.71 10.16 9.79
CA ALA A 7 -5.42 10.86 9.78
C ALA A 7 -4.95 11.38 11.15
N MET A 8 -5.61 11.03 12.26
CA MET A 8 -5.18 11.49 13.58
C MET A 8 -4.90 10.31 14.52
N GLY A 9 -3.61 10.07 14.75
CA GLY A 9 -3.16 9.62 16.07
C GLY A 9 -2.63 8.20 16.20
N GLN A 10 -1.64 7.81 15.38
CA GLN A 10 -0.51 7.03 15.90
C GLN A 10 0.78 7.61 15.36
N ASN A 11 1.30 8.62 16.07
CA ASN A 11 2.62 9.16 15.81
C ASN A 11 3.64 8.04 16.06
N VAL A 12 4.47 7.71 15.07
CA VAL A 12 5.79 7.15 15.35
C VAL A 12 6.47 8.19 16.23
N SER A 13 6.50 7.93 17.54
CA SER A 13 7.04 8.85 18.51
C SER A 13 8.43 8.38 18.90
N LEU A 14 9.41 9.27 18.72
CA LEU A 14 10.70 9.16 19.38
C LEU A 14 10.48 9.39 20.87
N ALA A 15 10.21 8.34 21.62
CA ALA A 15 10.20 8.43 23.06
C ALA A 15 11.66 8.60 23.55
N ARG A 16 12.01 9.80 24.02
CA ARG A 16 13.16 9.97 24.90
C ARG A 16 12.75 9.37 26.24
N GLY A 17 13.35 8.23 26.61
CA GLY A 17 13.05 7.58 27.87
C GLY A 17 13.27 8.56 29.02
N THR A 18 12.20 8.90 29.73
CA THR A 18 12.29 9.60 31.01
C THR A 18 12.94 8.64 32.01
N GLU A 19 14.04 9.09 32.60
CA GLU A 19 14.92 8.41 33.56
C GLU A 19 16.01 7.51 32.96
N ASN A 20 17.26 8.01 33.06
CA ASN A 20 18.56 7.42 32.72
C ASN A 20 18.76 7.03 31.25
N TRP A 21 19.43 7.91 30.47
CA TRP A 21 20.10 7.66 29.18
C TRP A 21 19.69 6.39 28.41
N LYS A 22 18.39 6.23 28.10
CA LYS A 22 17.91 5.16 27.23
C LYS A 22 17.91 5.66 25.80
N ALA A 23 18.64 4.96 24.94
CA ALA A 23 18.60 5.06 23.48
C ALA A 23 17.19 5.42 22.97
N PRO A 24 17.03 6.42 22.08
CA PRO A 24 15.75 6.74 21.47
C PRO A 24 15.13 5.50 20.83
N ARG A 25 13.82 5.31 20.98
CA ARG A 25 13.12 4.11 20.50
C ARG A 25 12.13 4.46 19.41
N VAL A 26 12.05 3.60 18.39
CA VAL A 26 10.97 3.60 17.41
C VAL A 26 9.88 2.68 17.95
N MET A 27 8.67 3.23 18.10
CA MET A 27 7.54 2.49 18.66
C MET A 27 6.30 2.59 17.77
N LEU A 28 5.55 1.50 17.69
CA LEU A 28 4.16 1.50 17.21
C LEU A 28 3.26 1.03 18.36
N GLY A 29 2.42 1.92 18.88
CA GLY A 29 1.69 1.69 20.13
C GLY A 29 2.65 1.44 21.31
N ARG A 30 2.56 0.26 21.94
CA ARG A 30 3.44 -0.16 23.05
C ARG A 30 4.63 -1.02 22.62
N ALA A 31 4.70 -1.39 21.34
CA ALA A 31 5.76 -2.24 20.83
C ALA A 31 6.98 -1.41 20.43
N VAL A 32 8.17 -1.83 20.86
CA VAL A 32 9.45 -1.23 20.43
C VAL A 32 9.95 -2.00 19.21
N TRP A 33 10.15 -1.30 18.10
CA TRP A 33 10.52 -1.88 16.81
C TRP A 33 12.02 -1.75 16.55
N ALA A 34 12.61 -0.67 17.03
CA ALA A 34 14.03 -0.42 16.92
C ALA A 34 14.51 0.54 18.02
N THR A 35 15.81 0.51 18.28
CA THR A 35 16.49 1.45 19.18
C THR A 35 17.61 2.15 18.43
N PHE A 36 17.81 3.44 18.68
CA PHE A 36 18.93 4.20 18.16
C PHE A 36 20.10 4.13 19.14
N ASP A 37 21.18 3.48 18.74
CA ASP A 37 22.43 3.46 19.50
C ASP A 37 23.51 4.22 18.73
N CYS A 38 24.01 5.31 19.31
CA CYS A 38 25.09 6.13 18.73
C CYS A 38 24.87 6.62 17.27
N GLY A 39 23.63 6.71 16.80
CA GLY A 39 23.27 7.10 15.44
C GLY A 39 22.85 5.93 14.53
N ASP A 40 23.10 4.70 14.97
CA ASP A 40 22.71 3.49 14.26
C ASP A 40 21.31 3.02 14.69
N LEU A 41 20.46 2.67 13.72
CA LEU A 41 19.17 2.06 13.98
C LEU A 41 19.34 0.54 14.16
N LEU A 42 19.24 0.10 15.41
CA LEU A 42 19.23 -1.31 15.77
C LEU A 42 17.78 -1.82 15.78
N ALA A 43 17.40 -2.48 14.69
CA ALA A 43 16.14 -3.21 14.60
C ALA A 43 16.17 -4.43 15.52
N VAL A 44 15.11 -4.65 16.31
CA VAL A 44 14.99 -5.84 17.16
C VAL A 44 14.13 -6.84 16.40
N PRO A 45 14.61 -8.06 16.10
CA PRO A 45 13.81 -9.04 15.39
C PRO A 45 12.66 -9.49 16.29
N VAL A 46 11.48 -8.92 16.06
CA VAL A 46 10.28 -9.14 16.85
C VAL A 46 9.13 -9.37 15.90
N GLU A 47 8.31 -10.35 16.23
CA GLU A 47 7.01 -10.55 15.62
C GLU A 47 5.92 -10.03 16.56
N MET A 48 4.93 -9.35 16.01
CA MET A 48 3.90 -8.70 16.80
C MET A 48 2.57 -8.60 16.06
N ARG A 49 1.50 -8.44 16.84
CA ARG A 49 0.20 -8.06 16.29
C ARG A 49 0.23 -6.60 15.84
N MET A 50 -0.23 -6.35 14.62
CA MET A 50 -0.56 -5.02 14.16
C MET A 50 -1.71 -4.49 15.03
N PRO A 51 -1.63 -3.26 15.55
CA PRO A 51 -2.74 -2.67 16.27
C PRO A 51 -4.01 -2.72 15.41
N THR A 52 -5.14 -3.15 15.99
CA THR A 52 -6.43 -3.13 15.31
C THR A 52 -6.74 -1.72 14.84
N GLY A 53 -7.03 -1.57 13.54
CA GLY A 53 -7.24 -0.26 12.94
C GLY A 53 -5.96 0.54 12.68
N CYS A 54 -4.78 -0.09 12.64
CA CYS A 54 -3.56 0.57 12.17
C CYS A 54 -3.75 1.07 10.73
N VAL A 55 -4.03 2.36 10.62
CA VAL A 55 -3.89 3.18 9.42
C VAL A 55 -2.71 4.10 9.71
N GLY A 56 -1.51 3.53 9.69
CA GLY A 56 -0.27 4.28 9.84
C GLY A 56 0.41 4.41 8.49
N LEU A 57 0.95 5.59 8.19
CA LEU A 57 1.87 5.77 7.07
C LEU A 57 3.19 5.08 7.43
N LEU A 58 3.39 3.85 6.95
CA LEU A 58 4.71 3.23 6.92
C LEU A 58 5.31 3.52 5.55
N SER A 59 6.33 4.39 5.50
CA SER A 59 7.03 4.63 4.25
C SER A 59 7.74 3.35 3.80
N HIS A 60 7.87 3.19 2.49
CA HIS A 60 8.60 2.07 1.92
C HIS A 60 10.04 1.99 2.47
N GLU A 61 10.71 3.13 2.59
CA GLU A 61 12.03 3.26 3.20
C GLU A 61 12.07 2.71 4.63
N PHE A 62 11.04 2.98 5.44
CA PHE A 62 10.97 2.46 6.80
C PHE A 62 10.80 0.94 6.84
N LEU A 63 9.99 0.39 5.94
CA LEU A 63 9.83 -1.06 5.80
C LEU A 63 11.14 -1.72 5.35
N GLN A 64 11.89 -1.09 4.44
CA GLN A 64 13.20 -1.58 4.00
C GLN A 64 14.26 -1.49 5.10
N VAL A 65 14.35 -0.35 5.79
CA VAL A 65 15.35 -0.10 6.83
C VAL A 65 15.24 -1.09 7.98
N LEU A 66 14.01 -1.46 8.35
CA LEU A 66 13.71 -2.44 9.39
C LEU A 66 13.61 -3.88 8.88
N ASP A 67 13.69 -4.09 7.56
CA ASP A 67 13.46 -5.38 6.92
C ASP A 67 12.14 -6.01 7.41
N MET A 68 11.04 -5.31 7.13
CA MET A 68 9.74 -5.62 7.69
C MET A 68 8.89 -6.46 6.76
N GLU A 69 8.35 -7.53 7.30
CA GLU A 69 7.40 -8.42 6.64
C GLU A 69 6.02 -8.20 7.26
N LEU A 70 4.99 -8.06 6.43
CA LEU A 70 3.62 -7.80 6.89
C LEU A 70 2.69 -8.94 6.46
N ASP A 71 2.00 -9.56 7.40
CA ASP A 71 0.88 -10.48 7.18
C ASP A 71 -0.40 -9.78 7.61
N ILE A 72 -1.12 -9.21 6.64
CA ILE A 72 -2.35 -8.47 6.93
C ILE A 72 -3.48 -9.40 7.35
N SER A 73 -3.52 -10.63 6.84
CA SER A 73 -4.54 -11.61 7.16
C SER A 73 -4.52 -12.01 8.63
N ALA A 74 -3.33 -12.31 9.13
CA ALA A 74 -3.13 -12.67 10.53
C ALA A 74 -2.98 -11.45 11.45
N GLU A 75 -3.09 -10.23 10.90
CA GLU A 75 -2.77 -8.98 11.57
C GLU A 75 -1.40 -9.03 12.26
N ARG A 76 -0.36 -9.52 11.59
CA ARG A 76 0.99 -9.65 12.12
C ARG A 76 2.00 -8.85 11.31
N ALA A 77 2.97 -8.27 12.01
CA ALA A 77 4.15 -7.67 11.41
C ALA A 77 5.39 -8.30 12.04
N ARG A 78 6.44 -8.47 11.24
CA ARG A 78 7.72 -8.99 11.72
C ARG A 78 8.85 -8.12 11.22
N VAL A 79 9.66 -7.64 12.16
CA VAL A 79 10.96 -7.01 11.89
C VAL A 79 11.99 -8.13 11.78
N VAL A 80 12.77 -8.19 10.69
CA VAL A 80 13.59 -9.37 10.37
C VAL A 80 15.08 -9.22 10.69
N LYS A 81 15.64 -8.00 10.84
CA LYS A 81 17.09 -7.83 11.09
C LYS A 81 17.57 -8.60 12.34
N ALA A 82 18.48 -9.59 12.32
CA ALA A 82 19.24 -10.28 11.26
C ALA A 82 19.34 -11.81 11.54
N PRO A 83 19.82 -12.65 10.59
CA PRO A 83 21.27 -12.83 10.45
C PRO A 83 21.78 -12.54 9.04
N GLN A 84 23.11 -12.43 8.91
CA GLN A 84 23.90 -12.10 7.72
C GLN A 84 23.72 -13.05 6.50
N ASP A 85 22.79 -14.00 6.58
CA ASP A 85 22.48 -14.93 5.52
C ASP A 85 21.23 -14.48 4.78
N SER A 86 21.37 -14.30 3.47
CA SER A 86 20.32 -14.00 2.51
C SER A 86 19.32 -15.16 2.38
N SER A 87 18.67 -15.56 3.47
CA SER A 87 17.58 -16.52 3.43
C SER A 87 16.48 -15.94 2.55
N THR A 88 16.07 -16.67 1.52
CA THR A 88 14.96 -16.30 0.64
C THR A 88 13.61 -16.75 1.20
N GLU A 89 13.60 -17.37 2.38
CA GLU A 89 12.38 -17.86 3.01
C GLU A 89 11.58 -16.72 3.63
N LEU A 90 10.25 -16.84 3.56
CA LEU A 90 9.32 -15.95 4.25
C LEU A 90 9.08 -16.45 5.66
N PRO A 91 8.93 -15.54 6.64
CA PRO A 91 8.59 -15.92 8.01
C PRO A 91 7.11 -16.30 8.21
N PHE A 92 6.28 -16.14 7.17
CA PHE A 92 4.85 -16.39 7.19
C PHE A 92 4.47 -17.47 6.17
N ASP A 93 3.42 -18.23 6.47
CA ASP A 93 2.91 -19.26 5.56
C ASP A 93 2.24 -18.61 4.35
N THR A 94 2.68 -18.97 3.15
CA THR A 94 2.14 -18.48 1.88
C THR A 94 1.23 -19.48 1.18
N LYS A 95 0.91 -20.61 1.83
CA LYS A 95 0.07 -21.64 1.25
C LYS A 95 -1.27 -21.08 0.79
N GLY A 96 -1.56 -21.27 -0.51
CA GLY A 96 -2.80 -20.79 -1.13
C GLY A 96 -2.76 -19.33 -1.61
N LEU A 97 -1.64 -18.63 -1.41
CA LEU A 97 -1.41 -17.29 -1.97
C LEU A 97 -0.59 -17.38 -3.25
N ARG A 98 -0.84 -16.46 -4.19
CA ARG A 98 -0.08 -16.31 -5.43
C ARG A 98 0.99 -15.26 -5.25
N LYS A 99 2.21 -15.54 -5.72
CA LYS A 99 3.32 -14.58 -5.67
C LYS A 99 3.21 -13.58 -6.83
N ILE A 100 3.15 -12.30 -6.48
CA ILE A 100 3.22 -11.16 -7.38
C ILE A 100 4.60 -10.49 -7.19
N PRO A 101 5.49 -10.56 -8.19
CA PRO A 101 6.73 -9.79 -8.17
C PRO A 101 6.44 -8.29 -8.16
N LEU A 102 7.16 -7.55 -7.33
CA LEU A 102 7.12 -6.10 -7.25
C LEU A 102 8.38 -5.51 -7.85
N GLU A 103 8.20 -4.41 -8.56
CA GLU A 103 9.27 -3.54 -9.06
C GLU A 103 9.28 -2.24 -8.27
N THR A 104 10.40 -1.53 -8.30
CA THR A 104 10.49 -0.17 -7.73
C THR A 104 10.41 0.86 -8.84
N PHE A 105 9.44 1.76 -8.74
CA PHE A 105 9.30 2.92 -9.61
C PHE A 105 9.67 4.18 -8.82
N GLU A 106 10.64 4.95 -9.31
CA GLU A 106 10.96 6.24 -8.71
C GLU A 106 9.99 7.31 -9.21
N SER A 107 9.17 7.84 -8.30
CA SER A 107 8.31 8.99 -8.55
C SER A 107 8.91 10.26 -7.92
N SER A 108 8.34 11.42 -8.24
CA SER A 108 8.68 12.68 -7.59
C SER A 108 7.48 13.26 -6.85
N VAL A 109 7.59 13.35 -5.53
CA VAL A 109 6.60 13.98 -4.66
C VAL A 109 7.17 15.31 -4.20
N GLN A 110 6.58 16.41 -4.67
CA GLN A 110 7.04 17.78 -4.36
C GLN A 110 8.53 18.01 -4.68
N GLY A 111 9.05 17.37 -5.73
CA GLY A 111 10.45 17.50 -6.15
C GLY A 111 11.41 16.54 -5.44
N MET A 112 10.93 15.73 -4.48
CA MET A 112 11.74 14.70 -3.83
C MET A 112 11.52 13.34 -4.49
N PRO A 113 12.59 12.58 -4.78
CA PRO A 113 12.45 11.20 -5.26
C PRO A 113 11.81 10.35 -4.17
N VAL A 114 10.78 9.58 -4.54
CA VAL A 114 10.10 8.64 -3.66
C VAL A 114 10.00 7.29 -4.37
N PRO A 115 10.62 6.23 -3.83
CA PRO A 115 10.49 4.89 -4.39
C PRO A 115 9.10 4.34 -4.09
N LEU A 116 8.39 3.91 -5.13
CA LEU A 116 7.07 3.31 -5.06
C LEU A 116 7.15 1.84 -5.48
N MET A 117 6.45 0.97 -4.76
CA MET A 117 6.32 -0.43 -5.15
C MET A 117 5.25 -0.56 -6.23
N THR A 118 5.57 -1.29 -7.30
CA THR A 118 4.70 -1.41 -8.46
C THR A 118 4.60 -2.83 -8.99
N ALA A 119 3.51 -3.11 -9.69
CA ALA A 119 3.35 -4.32 -10.49
C ALA A 119 2.58 -4.02 -11.78
N PRO A 120 2.67 -4.88 -12.82
CA PRO A 120 1.77 -4.82 -13.96
C PRO A 120 0.31 -4.96 -13.51
N LEU A 121 -0.59 -4.20 -14.13
CA LEU A 121 -2.02 -4.24 -13.85
C LEU A 121 -2.81 -4.22 -15.14
N GLN A 122 -3.76 -5.15 -15.27
CA GLN A 122 -4.78 -5.09 -16.31
C GLN A 122 -6.10 -4.67 -15.67
N ILE A 123 -6.74 -3.66 -16.25
CA ILE A 123 -8.04 -3.15 -15.82
C ILE A 123 -9.04 -3.37 -16.94
N ARG A 124 -10.23 -3.82 -16.60
CA ARG A 124 -11.32 -4.09 -17.53
C ARG A 124 -12.62 -3.60 -16.92
N LEU A 125 -13.54 -3.14 -17.77
CA LEU A 125 -14.91 -2.95 -17.35
C LEU A 125 -15.53 -4.32 -16.99
N GLN A 126 -16.30 -4.39 -15.90
CA GLN A 126 -16.94 -5.64 -15.50
C GLN A 126 -17.92 -6.11 -16.58
N GLY A 127 -17.69 -7.31 -17.12
CA GLY A 127 -18.47 -7.84 -18.26
C GLY A 127 -18.19 -7.16 -19.60
N GLY A 128 -17.26 -6.20 -19.66
CA GLY A 128 -16.85 -5.51 -20.88
C GLY A 128 -15.74 -6.25 -21.63
N VAL A 129 -15.55 -5.85 -22.90
CA VAL A 129 -14.47 -6.36 -23.77
C VAL A 129 -13.23 -5.48 -23.79
N PHE A 130 -13.36 -4.22 -23.36
CA PHE A 130 -12.25 -3.27 -23.31
C PHE A 130 -11.36 -3.50 -22.10
N GLN A 131 -10.05 -3.44 -22.32
CA GLN A 131 -9.04 -3.60 -21.29
C GLN A 131 -7.89 -2.61 -21.49
N VAL A 132 -7.33 -2.15 -20.38
CA VAL A 132 -6.17 -1.27 -20.34
C VAL A 132 -5.09 -1.94 -19.50
N THR A 133 -3.86 -1.99 -20.03
CA THR A 133 -2.69 -2.39 -19.24
C THR A 133 -2.01 -1.14 -18.70
N CYS A 134 -1.72 -1.13 -17.40
CA CYS A 134 -1.20 0.00 -16.67
C CYS A 134 -0.26 -0.48 -15.54
N THR A 135 0.33 0.48 -14.83
CA THR A 135 1.14 0.21 -13.63
C THR A 135 0.25 0.32 -12.39
N ALA A 136 0.15 -0.76 -11.60
CA ALA A 136 -0.33 -0.69 -10.22
C ALA A 136 0.76 -0.11 -9.33
N VAL A 137 0.42 0.91 -8.56
CA VAL A 137 1.22 1.47 -7.48
C VAL A 137 0.59 1.07 -6.16
N PHE A 138 1.35 0.40 -5.29
CA PHE A 138 0.83 -0.03 -3.99
C PHE A 138 1.05 1.06 -2.95
N ASP A 139 -0.04 1.54 -2.35
CA ASP A 139 0.01 2.53 -1.28
C ASP A 139 -0.97 2.15 -0.16
N LEU A 140 -0.40 1.73 0.98
CA LEU A 140 -1.15 1.32 2.17
C LEU A 140 -1.83 2.50 2.89
N SER A 141 -1.59 3.74 2.47
CA SER A 141 -2.11 4.94 3.10
C SER A 141 -3.27 5.61 2.36
N SER A 142 -3.56 5.16 1.15
CA SER A 142 -4.60 5.76 0.31
C SER A 142 -5.65 4.75 -0.12
N GLY A 143 -6.76 5.27 -0.63
CA GLY A 143 -7.79 4.47 -1.31
C GLY A 143 -7.42 4.22 -2.76
N SER A 144 -8.02 3.19 -3.35
CA SER A 144 -7.73 2.75 -4.70
C SER A 144 -8.28 3.73 -5.74
N ALA A 145 -7.46 4.04 -6.74
CA ALA A 145 -7.79 5.09 -7.72
C ALA A 145 -7.14 4.85 -9.08
N CYS A 146 -7.75 5.37 -10.14
CA CYS A 146 -7.23 5.34 -11.51
C CYS A 146 -6.93 6.74 -12.04
N SER A 147 -5.84 6.84 -12.80
CA SER A 147 -5.54 8.04 -13.59
C SER A 147 -6.56 8.26 -14.71
N GLU A 148 -6.70 9.51 -15.14
CA GLU A 148 -7.54 9.87 -16.28
C GLU A 148 -7.10 9.15 -17.58
N SER A 149 -5.78 8.98 -17.75
CA SER A 149 -5.20 8.20 -18.86
C SER A 149 -5.58 6.72 -18.84
N THR A 150 -5.91 6.16 -17.67
CA THR A 150 -6.34 4.77 -17.54
C THR A 150 -7.81 4.60 -17.93
N ILE A 151 -8.67 5.53 -17.49
CA ILE A 151 -10.10 5.46 -17.81
C ILE A 151 -10.39 5.78 -19.28
N SER A 152 -9.56 6.60 -19.95
CA SER A 152 -9.79 6.99 -21.34
C SER A 152 -9.73 5.80 -22.29
N GLY A 153 -8.98 4.74 -21.94
CA GLY A 153 -8.90 3.51 -22.71
C GLY A 153 -10.00 2.47 -22.38
N LEU A 154 -10.84 2.73 -21.37
CA LEU A 154 -11.93 1.84 -20.97
C LEU A 154 -13.28 2.25 -21.60
N GLU A 155 -13.33 3.40 -22.29
CA GLU A 155 -14.55 3.94 -22.94
C GLU A 155 -15.78 3.96 -22.00
N LEU A 156 -15.57 4.39 -20.75
CA LEU A 156 -16.63 4.45 -19.75
C LEU A 156 -17.72 5.47 -20.11
N ASN A 157 -18.97 5.08 -19.93
CA ASN A 157 -20.17 5.89 -20.10
C ASN A 157 -20.85 6.16 -18.76
N ASP A 158 -21.82 7.08 -18.71
CA ASP A 158 -22.49 7.47 -17.46
C ASP A 158 -23.13 6.31 -16.67
N VAL A 159 -23.51 5.24 -17.37
CA VAL A 159 -24.09 4.01 -16.77
C VAL A 159 -23.06 3.12 -16.09
N ASP A 160 -21.77 3.26 -16.41
CA ASP A 160 -20.69 2.43 -15.86
C ASP A 160 -20.21 2.93 -14.49
N TYR A 161 -20.64 4.14 -14.11
CA TYR A 161 -20.29 4.74 -12.84
C TYR A 161 -21.24 4.29 -11.73
N CYS A 162 -20.68 4.06 -10.55
CA CYS A 162 -21.45 3.74 -9.36
C CYS A 162 -22.41 4.89 -9.01
N ALA A 163 -23.62 4.54 -8.56
CA ALA A 163 -24.57 5.51 -8.00
C ALA A 163 -24.05 6.12 -6.69
N GLU A 164 -23.31 5.32 -5.91
CA GLU A 164 -22.57 5.78 -4.74
C GLU A 164 -21.41 6.66 -5.19
N LYS A 165 -21.36 7.88 -4.64
CA LYS A 165 -20.28 8.82 -4.89
C LYS A 165 -19.41 8.90 -3.64
N LEU A 166 -18.10 8.95 -3.84
CA LEU A 166 -17.16 9.16 -2.73
C LEU A 166 -16.97 10.66 -2.51
N GLU A 167 -17.38 11.16 -1.35
CA GLU A 167 -17.08 12.52 -0.93
C GLU A 167 -15.79 12.55 -0.12
N ILE A 168 -14.81 13.33 -0.59
CA ILE A 168 -13.54 13.53 0.10
C ILE A 168 -13.42 14.98 0.57
N GLN A 169 -12.85 15.16 1.76
CA GLN A 169 -12.46 16.48 2.25
C GLN A 169 -11.10 16.84 1.64
N ILE A 170 -11.03 18.00 0.99
CA ILE A 170 -9.77 18.52 0.46
C ILE A 170 -9.15 19.54 1.42
N PRO A 171 -7.80 19.73 1.39
CA PRO A 171 -7.16 20.78 2.16
C PRO A 171 -7.82 22.14 1.89
N GLY A 172 -8.25 22.84 2.95
CA GLY A 172 -9.02 24.08 2.85
C GLY A 172 -10.50 23.94 3.23
N GLY A 173 -10.97 22.73 3.58
CA GLY A 173 -12.30 22.50 4.17
C GLY A 173 -13.44 22.38 3.16
N SER A 174 -13.14 22.47 1.86
CA SER A 174 -14.09 22.15 0.80
C SER A 174 -14.21 20.63 0.65
N SER A 175 -15.37 20.18 0.17
CA SER A 175 -15.62 18.79 -0.17
C SER A 175 -15.62 18.59 -1.68
N GLN A 176 -15.00 17.52 -2.14
CA GLN A 176 -14.99 17.11 -3.54
C GLN A 176 -15.67 15.76 -3.68
N VAL A 177 -16.58 15.65 -4.64
CA VAL A 177 -17.27 14.41 -4.95
C VAL A 177 -16.58 13.72 -6.12
N LEU A 178 -16.12 12.50 -5.89
CA LEU A 178 -15.41 11.69 -6.88
C LEU A 178 -16.34 10.64 -7.48
N ARG A 179 -16.15 10.39 -8.78
CA ARG A 179 -16.80 9.28 -9.49
C ARG A 179 -16.08 7.98 -9.19
N GLN A 180 -16.84 6.90 -9.12
CA GLN A 180 -16.32 5.54 -8.97
C GLN A 180 -16.89 4.66 -10.08
N ALA A 181 -16.14 3.65 -10.50
CA ALA A 181 -16.59 2.63 -11.44
C ALA A 181 -16.19 1.24 -10.93
N ASN A 182 -17.07 0.26 -11.11
CA ASN A 182 -16.78 -1.14 -10.79
C ASN A 182 -15.96 -1.77 -11.90
N LEU A 183 -14.74 -2.18 -11.57
CA LEU A 183 -13.76 -2.65 -12.53
C LEU A 183 -13.24 -4.03 -12.11
N SER A 184 -12.93 -4.85 -13.11
CA SER A 184 -12.19 -6.09 -12.95
C SER A 184 -10.70 -5.80 -13.11
N LEU A 185 -9.91 -6.21 -12.14
CA LEU A 185 -8.49 -5.94 -12.03
C LEU A 185 -7.75 -7.28 -12.07
N ALA A 186 -6.65 -7.35 -12.81
CA ALA A 186 -5.72 -8.47 -12.79
C ALA A 186 -4.33 -7.93 -12.45
N ILE A 187 -3.91 -8.16 -11.21
CA ILE A 187 -2.71 -7.61 -10.60
C ILE A 187 -1.56 -8.61 -10.75
N GLY A 188 -0.42 -8.11 -11.23
CA GLY A 188 0.82 -8.86 -11.32
C GLY A 188 1.00 -9.65 -12.62
N ALA A 189 2.24 -10.08 -12.85
CA ALA A 189 2.62 -11.04 -13.86
C ALA A 189 3.70 -11.94 -13.24
N GLY A 190 3.32 -13.16 -12.84
CA GLY A 190 4.19 -14.11 -12.17
C GLY A 190 3.93 -15.54 -12.64
N GLN A 191 4.74 -16.49 -12.18
CA GLN A 191 4.58 -17.92 -12.51
C GLN A 191 3.21 -18.46 -12.06
N ASP A 192 2.66 -17.91 -10.97
CA ASP A 192 1.34 -18.25 -10.44
C ASP A 192 0.19 -17.55 -11.20
N GLY A 193 0.51 -16.74 -12.21
CA GLY A 193 -0.44 -15.90 -12.93
C GLY A 193 -0.88 -14.65 -12.15
N PRO A 194 -1.70 -13.78 -12.76
CA PRO A 194 -2.22 -12.61 -12.09
C PRO A 194 -3.25 -12.98 -11.01
N VAL A 195 -3.45 -12.07 -10.06
CA VAL A 195 -4.53 -12.13 -9.06
C VAL A 195 -5.68 -11.26 -9.55
N ALA A 196 -6.86 -11.86 -9.72
CA ALA A 196 -8.04 -11.18 -10.22
C ALA A 196 -8.87 -10.64 -9.05
N VAL A 197 -9.26 -9.36 -9.10
CA VAL A 197 -10.06 -8.71 -8.06
C VAL A 197 -11.10 -7.80 -8.71
N GLU A 198 -12.32 -7.81 -8.19
CA GLU A 198 -13.35 -6.83 -8.55
C GLU A 198 -13.38 -5.71 -7.49
N ALA A 199 -13.27 -4.46 -7.94
CA ALA A 199 -13.26 -3.32 -7.04
C ALA A 199 -13.84 -2.05 -7.69
N ALA A 200 -14.43 -1.21 -6.85
CA ALA A 200 -14.79 0.16 -7.23
C ALA A 200 -13.54 1.04 -7.14
N LEU A 201 -13.09 1.60 -8.26
CA LEU A 201 -11.93 2.49 -8.28
C LEU A 201 -12.35 3.96 -8.41
N CYS A 202 -11.71 4.82 -7.62
CA CYS A 202 -11.95 6.27 -7.69
C CYS A 202 -11.25 6.86 -8.91
N ILE A 203 -11.97 7.70 -9.66
CA ILE A 203 -11.46 8.27 -10.89
C ILE A 203 -10.95 9.68 -10.62
N GLY A 204 -9.68 9.95 -10.96
CA GLY A 204 -9.07 11.27 -10.80
C GLY A 204 -8.81 11.67 -9.34
N HIS A 205 -8.59 10.69 -8.44
CA HIS A 205 -8.37 10.96 -7.02
C HIS A 205 -7.09 11.81 -6.79
N PRO A 206 -7.10 12.85 -5.92
CA PRO A 206 -5.94 13.72 -5.67
C PRO A 206 -4.67 13.01 -5.18
N ALA A 207 -4.78 11.79 -4.64
CA ALA A 207 -3.63 10.97 -4.26
C ALA A 207 -2.70 10.69 -5.45
N LEU A 208 -3.23 10.57 -6.67
CA LEU A 208 -2.43 10.41 -7.88
C LEU A 208 -1.50 11.61 -8.08
N GLN A 209 -2.00 12.82 -7.85
CA GLN A 209 -1.17 14.03 -7.87
C GLN A 209 -0.13 14.04 -6.76
N LYS A 210 -0.53 13.70 -5.53
CA LYS A 210 0.38 13.66 -4.38
C LYS A 210 1.53 12.69 -4.62
N LEU A 211 1.29 11.57 -5.29
CA LEU A 211 2.30 10.56 -5.60
C LEU A 211 3.06 10.84 -6.91
N GLY A 212 2.85 11.99 -7.57
CA GLY A 212 3.53 12.32 -8.84
C GLY A 212 3.06 11.46 -10.03
N LEU A 213 1.92 10.80 -9.93
CA LEU A 213 1.39 9.85 -10.91
C LEU A 213 0.50 10.51 -11.98
N LEU A 214 0.57 11.83 -12.14
CA LEU A 214 -0.17 12.57 -13.18
C LEU A 214 0.42 12.42 -14.59
N SER A 215 1.42 11.56 -14.77
CA SER A 215 2.05 11.36 -16.07
C SER A 215 1.04 10.85 -17.11
N ALA A 216 1.33 11.06 -18.40
CA ALA A 216 0.52 10.56 -19.52
C ALA A 216 0.39 9.01 -19.55
N LYS A 217 1.14 8.29 -18.72
CA LYS A 217 1.10 6.82 -18.67
C LYS A 217 -0.10 6.34 -17.84
N PRO A 218 -0.83 5.31 -18.32
CA PRO A 218 -1.87 4.65 -17.53
C PRO A 218 -1.28 4.11 -16.22
N CYS A 219 -1.89 4.49 -15.09
CA CYS A 219 -1.56 3.96 -13.77
C CYS A 219 -2.79 3.93 -12.86
N ALA A 220 -2.71 3.06 -11.84
CA ALA A 220 -3.68 3.01 -10.78
C ALA A 220 -2.98 2.83 -9.43
N ILE A 221 -3.55 3.44 -8.39
CA ILE A 221 -3.18 3.17 -7.01
C ILE A 221 -4.01 1.98 -6.55
N VAL A 222 -3.33 0.92 -6.10
CA VAL A 222 -3.91 -0.20 -5.36
C VAL A 222 -3.78 0.14 -3.88
N GLY A 223 -4.89 0.66 -3.35
CA GLY A 223 -4.98 1.20 -2.00
C GLY A 223 -5.35 0.16 -0.95
N VAL A 224 -5.37 0.61 0.29
CA VAL A 224 -5.67 -0.21 1.47
C VAL A 224 -7.09 -0.82 1.43
N ASP A 225 -8.02 -0.16 0.77
CA ASP A 225 -9.41 -0.59 0.61
C ASP A 225 -9.58 -1.80 -0.31
N LEU A 226 -8.67 -2.00 -1.27
CA LEU A 226 -8.60 -3.23 -2.07
C LEU A 226 -7.79 -4.28 -1.32
N LEU A 227 -6.61 -3.89 -0.82
CA LEU A 227 -5.68 -4.80 -0.17
C LEU A 227 -6.29 -5.46 1.08
N ARG A 228 -7.15 -4.79 1.83
CA ARG A 228 -7.84 -5.38 2.99
C ARG A 228 -8.96 -6.37 2.63
N ARG A 229 -9.38 -6.46 1.36
CA ARG A 229 -10.45 -7.40 0.94
C ARG A 229 -9.96 -8.82 0.82
N ALA A 230 -8.66 -9.01 0.67
CA ALA A 230 -8.05 -10.32 0.52
C ALA A 230 -6.87 -10.47 1.48
N PRO A 231 -6.66 -11.67 2.05
CA PRO A 231 -5.42 -12.02 2.70
C PRO A 231 -4.21 -11.69 1.83
N PHE A 232 -3.23 -10.98 2.38
CA PHE A 232 -1.95 -10.77 1.70
C PHE A 232 -0.77 -10.69 2.65
N ILE A 233 0.40 -11.03 2.09
CA ILE A 233 1.70 -10.87 2.72
C ILE A 233 2.56 -9.96 1.84
N LEU A 234 3.09 -8.87 2.39
CA LEU A 234 4.01 -7.97 1.69
C LEU A 234 5.44 -8.19 2.21
N SER A 235 6.35 -8.48 1.28
CA SER A 235 7.80 -8.57 1.52
C SER A 235 8.56 -7.57 0.65
N PRO A 236 8.97 -6.42 1.22
CA PRO A 236 9.87 -5.50 0.55
C PRO A 236 11.23 -6.14 0.24
N ARG A 237 11.73 -6.99 1.15
CA ARG A 237 13.02 -7.69 1.00
C ARG A 237 13.04 -8.63 -0.18
N LEU A 238 11.98 -9.41 -0.37
CA LEU A 238 11.87 -10.32 -1.51
C LEU A 238 11.29 -9.64 -2.75
N GLY A 239 11.01 -8.33 -2.68
CA GLY A 239 10.40 -7.57 -3.76
C GLY A 239 9.11 -8.24 -4.25
N ALA A 240 8.24 -8.65 -3.34
CA ALA A 240 7.08 -9.45 -3.70
C ALA A 240 5.90 -9.26 -2.74
N LEU A 241 4.72 -9.46 -3.30
CA LEU A 241 3.43 -9.46 -2.63
C LEU A 241 2.78 -10.82 -2.86
N TRP A 242 2.29 -11.48 -1.82
CA TRP A 242 1.52 -12.71 -1.94
C TRP A 242 0.07 -12.38 -1.65
N MET A 243 -0.83 -12.67 -2.58
CA MET A 243 -2.27 -12.39 -2.41
C MET A 243 -3.11 -13.61 -2.72
N HIS A 244 -4.25 -13.71 -2.05
CA HIS A 244 -5.27 -14.69 -2.37
C HIS A 244 -6.03 -14.29 -3.66
N HIS A 245 -6.46 -15.28 -4.44
CA HIS A 245 -7.33 -15.06 -5.60
C HIS A 245 -8.76 -14.71 -5.20
#